data_AF-A0A2N5EUW8-F1
#
_entry.id   AF-A0A2N5EUW8-F1
#
_cell.length_a   1.000
_cell.length_b   1.000
_cell.length_c   1.000
_cell.angle_alpha   90.00
_cell.angle_beta   90.00
_cell.angle_gamma   90.00
#
_symmetry.space_group_name_H-M   'P 1'
#
loop_
_entity.id
_entity.type
_entity.pdbx_description
1 polymer ?
#
loop_
_entity_poly.entity_id
_entity_poly.type
_entity_poly.pdbx_seq_one_letter_code
_entity_poly.pdbx_strand_id
1 'polypeptide(L)'
;MDDVRKLQTTIRQKLEELGISQAALAERIFIEDHDEDDETALARFTETLKKQLQRASTPTEKLHRYLEILLADRRGLEARHLSLASSYLSKQVLNDMHQLSASIDEQLRKKCLTEVVPSEGVNRS
;
A
#
# COMPACT_ATOMS: atom_id res chain seq x y z
N MET A 1 19.05 21.36 20.26
CA MET A 1 17.60 21.05 20.40
C MET A 1 16.79 21.60 19.22
N ASP A 2 17.24 22.68 18.57
CA ASP A 2 16.56 23.26 17.40
C ASP A 2 16.49 22.31 16.20
N ASP A 3 17.49 21.43 16.02
CA ASP A 3 17.56 20.54 14.86
C ASP A 3 16.48 19.44 14.88
N VAL A 4 16.16 18.92 16.07
CA VAL A 4 15.07 17.94 16.24
C VAL A 4 13.73 18.55 15.86
N ARG A 5 13.45 19.77 16.33
CA ARG A 5 12.20 20.47 16.01
C ARG A 5 12.10 20.81 14.52
N LYS A 6 13.21 21.28 13.92
CA LYS A 6 13.28 21.52 12.48
C LYS A 6 12.97 20.24 11.69
N LEU A 7 13.60 19.12 12.02
CA LEU A 7 13.36 17.84 11.35
C LEU A 7 11.92 17.36 11.52
N GLN A 8 11.35 17.46 12.72
CA GLN A 8 9.95 17.10 12.96
C GLN A 8 8.99 17.95 12.13
N THR A 9 9.23 19.26 12.05
CA THR A 9 8.45 20.17 11.20
C THR A 9 8.60 19.82 9.73
N THR A 10 9.83 19.58 9.25
CA THR A 10 10.10 19.17 7.86
C THR A 10 9.36 17.88 7.51
N ILE A 11 9.40 16.87 8.38
CA ILE A 11 8.70 15.60 8.14
C ILE A 11 7.20 15.83 8.03
N ARG A 12 6.60 16.63 8.93
CA ARG A 12 5.16 16.95 8.90
C ARG A 12 4.77 17.71 7.63
N GLN A 13 5.55 18.72 7.24
CA GLN A 13 5.34 19.45 6.00
C GLN A 13 5.42 18.53 4.78
N LYS A 14 6.40 17.63 4.74
CA LYS A 14 6.53 16.67 3.63
C LYS A 14 5.39 15.66 3.59
N LEU A 15 4.89 15.20 4.73
CA LEU A 15 3.71 14.36 4.80
C LEU A 15 2.48 15.07 4.21
N GLU A 16 2.27 16.34 4.57
CA GLU A 16 1.19 17.17 4.03
C GLU A 16 1.35 17.43 2.52
N GLU A 17 2.55 17.80 2.06
CA GLU A 17 2.87 18.02 0.65
C GLU A 17 2.63 16.78 -0.21
N LEU A 18 2.95 15.59 0.32
CA LEU A 18 2.80 14.32 -0.38
C LEU A 18 1.40 13.72 -0.23
N GLY A 19 0.56 14.26 0.67
CA GLY A 19 -0.74 13.67 1.02
C GLY A 19 -0.63 12.30 1.69
N ILE A 20 0.49 12.04 2.37
CA ILE A 20 0.79 10.76 3.03
C ILE A 20 0.43 10.87 4.52
N SER A 21 -0.29 9.88 5.05
CA SER A 21 -0.61 9.83 6.47
C SER A 21 0.61 9.36 7.29
N GLN A 22 0.66 9.72 8.57
CA GLN A 22 1.70 9.19 9.47
C GLN A 22 1.64 7.67 9.60
N ALA A 23 0.47 7.05 9.42
CA ALA A 23 0.31 5.60 9.40
C ALA A 23 0.96 4.98 8.16
N ALA A 24 0.78 5.57 6.99
CA ALA A 24 1.42 5.10 5.76
C ALA A 24 2.95 5.25 5.80
N LEU A 25 3.47 6.31 6.43
CA LEU A 25 4.91 6.40 6.69
C LEU A 25 5.39 5.31 7.65
N ALA A 26 4.62 5.03 8.72
CA ALA A 26 4.95 3.98 9.67
C ALA A 26 4.96 2.59 9.02
N GLU A 27 4.01 2.31 8.15
CA GLU A 27 3.93 1.08 7.34
C GLU A 27 5.17 0.90 6.46
N ARG A 28 5.56 1.93 5.71
CA ARG A 28 6.75 1.87 4.85
C ARG A 28 8.02 1.58 5.64
N ILE A 29 8.19 2.25 6.78
CA ILE A 29 9.35 2.03 7.64
C ILE A 29 9.30 0.62 8.24
N PHE A 30 8.12 0.16 8.63
CA PHE A 30 7.94 -1.17 9.21
C PHE A 30 8.28 -2.27 8.21
N ILE A 31 7.80 -2.17 6.97
CA ILE A 31 8.11 -3.10 5.86
C ILE A 31 9.60 -3.11 5.54
N GLU A 32 10.28 -1.96 5.55
CA GLU A 32 11.73 -1.90 5.32
C GLU A 32 12.53 -2.53 6.47
N ASP A 33 12.00 -2.49 7.69
CA ASP A 33 12.66 -2.99 8.90
C ASP A 33 12.29 -4.45 9.26
N HIS A 34 11.19 -4.97 8.73
CA HIS A 34 10.62 -6.26 9.11
C HIS A 34 10.10 -6.99 7.86
N ASP A 35 10.56 -8.23 7.67
CA ASP A 35 10.12 -9.11 6.57
C ASP A 35 8.78 -9.83 6.85
N GLU A 36 8.15 -9.56 7.99
CA GLU A 36 6.95 -10.28 8.47
C GLU A 36 5.71 -9.37 8.47
N ASP A 37 4.61 -9.88 7.91
CA ASP A 37 3.30 -9.23 7.93
C ASP A 37 2.59 -9.40 9.30
N ASP A 38 3.13 -8.76 10.35
CA ASP A 38 2.49 -8.66 11.67
C ASP A 38 1.76 -7.33 11.85
N GLU A 39 0.44 -7.34 11.65
CA GLU A 39 -0.45 -6.20 11.82
C GLU A 39 -0.43 -5.61 13.25
N THR A 40 -0.21 -6.45 14.27
CA THR A 40 -0.17 -6.00 15.67
C THR A 40 1.11 -5.23 15.96
N ALA A 41 2.24 -5.72 15.43
CA ALA A 41 3.52 -5.04 15.52
C ALA A 41 3.49 -3.70 14.75
N LEU A 42 2.89 -3.68 13.56
CA LEU A 42 2.70 -2.46 12.78
C LEU A 42 1.87 -1.41 13.51
N ALA A 43 0.75 -1.80 14.14
CA ALA A 43 -0.09 -0.88 14.91
C ALA A 43 0.68 -0.26 16.09
N ARG A 44 1.46 -1.08 16.82
CA ARG A 44 2.32 -0.61 17.92
C ARG A 44 3.42 0.32 17.43
N PHE A 45 4.01 0.01 16.29
CA PHE A 45 5.03 0.84 15.67
C PHE A 45 4.45 2.19 15.21
N THR A 46 3.26 2.20 14.63
CA THR A 46 2.55 3.42 14.21
C THR A 46 2.35 4.38 15.39
N GLU A 47 1.87 3.89 16.53
CA GLU A 47 1.72 4.71 17.74
C GLU A 47 3.07 5.19 18.31
N THR A 48 4.10 4.37 18.16
CA THR A 48 5.48 4.73 18.56
C THR A 48 6.03 5.85 17.70
N LEU A 49 5.85 5.77 16.38
CA LEU A 49 6.28 6.77 15.41
C LEU A 49 5.58 8.11 15.66
N LYS A 50 4.25 8.10 15.88
CA LYS A 50 3.48 9.31 16.24
C LYS A 50 4.10 10.00 17.46
N LYS A 51 4.42 9.24 18.51
CA LYS A 51 5.05 9.78 19.73
C LYS A 51 6.46 10.31 19.46
N GLN A 52 7.25 9.63 18.63
CA GLN A 52 8.60 10.07 18.26
C GLN A 52 8.61 11.37 17.44
N LEU A 53 7.62 11.58 16.58
CA LEU A 53 7.43 12.84 15.85
C LEU A 53 6.98 14.01 16.74
N GLN A 54 6.58 13.75 17.99
CA GLN A 54 6.15 14.78 18.94
C GLN A 54 7.17 15.04 20.06
N ARG A 55 7.97 14.03 20.45
CA ARG A 55 8.92 14.14 21.56
C ARG A 55 10.18 14.90 21.15
N ALA A 56 10.56 15.89 21.94
CA ALA A 56 11.81 16.63 21.74
C ALA A 56 13.08 15.80 22.03
N SER A 57 12.94 14.66 22.71
CA SER A 57 14.03 13.74 23.05
C SER A 57 14.26 12.64 22.00
N THR A 58 13.55 12.68 20.87
CA THR A 58 13.76 11.71 19.79
C THR A 58 15.15 11.90 19.17
N PRO A 59 15.95 10.84 18.99
CA PRO A 59 17.24 10.91 18.33
C PRO A 59 17.12 11.49 16.91
N THR A 60 17.99 12.43 16.57
CA THR A 60 18.04 13.08 15.24
C THR A 60 18.27 12.05 14.13
N GLU A 61 19.11 11.04 14.36
CA GLU A 61 19.37 9.95 13.42
C GLU A 61 18.10 9.22 12.98
N LYS A 62 17.18 8.95 13.91
CA LYS A 62 15.89 8.33 13.58
C LYS A 62 15.01 9.22 12.72
N LEU A 63 14.98 10.52 13.03
CA LEU A 63 14.22 11.48 12.22
C LEU A 63 14.79 11.64 10.81
N HIS A 64 16.12 11.62 10.68
CA HIS A 64 16.77 11.58 9.37
C HIS A 64 16.38 10.34 8.56
N ARG A 65 16.38 9.16 9.20
CA ARG A 65 15.92 7.92 8.55
C ARG A 65 14.46 8.00 8.10
N TYR A 66 13.57 8.56 8.92
CA TYR A 66 12.17 8.75 8.53
C TYR A 66 12.02 9.68 7.34
N LEU A 67 12.81 10.76 7.32
CA LEU A 67 12.83 11.68 6.20
C LEU A 67 13.40 11.01 4.94
N GLU A 68 14.44 10.20 5.07
CA GLU A 68 15.03 9.42 3.98
C GLU A 68 14.01 8.46 3.37
N ILE A 69 13.32 7.66 4.19
CA ILE A 69 12.28 6.72 3.73
C ILE A 69 11.09 7.47 3.11
N LEU A 70 10.69 8.61 3.70
CA LEU A 70 9.64 9.46 3.15
C LEU A 70 10.00 10.03 1.76
N LEU A 71 11.28 10.31 1.51
CA LEU A 71 11.78 10.86 0.24
C LEU A 71 12.22 9.79 -0.76
N ALA A 72 12.58 8.60 -0.30
CA ALA A 72 12.99 7.46 -1.12
C ALA A 72 11.86 7.04 -2.08
N ASP A 73 10.61 7.25 -1.68
CA ASP A 73 9.43 6.81 -2.41
C ASP A 73 9.00 7.71 -3.60
N ARG A 74 9.84 8.66 -4.02
CA ARG A 74 9.61 9.33 -5.32
C ARG A 74 9.81 8.41 -6.54
N ARG A 75 10.11 7.11 -6.35
CA ARG A 75 10.22 6.11 -7.43
C ARG A 75 9.55 4.77 -7.14
N GLY A 76 8.89 4.58 -6.00
CA GLY A 76 8.28 3.31 -5.61
C GLY A 76 6.81 3.20 -6.00
N LEU A 77 6.54 2.88 -7.26
CA LEU A 77 5.43 2.07 -7.81
C LEU A 77 3.93 2.40 -7.50
N GLU A 78 3.58 3.20 -6.50
CA GLU A 78 2.16 3.46 -6.10
C GLU A 78 1.73 4.93 -6.26
N ALA A 79 2.63 5.80 -6.73
CA ALA A 79 2.28 7.16 -7.08
C ALA A 79 1.59 7.20 -8.44
N ARG A 80 0.30 6.83 -8.45
CA ARG A 80 -0.67 7.15 -9.52
C ARG A 80 -0.23 6.68 -10.90
N HIS A 81 -0.46 5.41 -11.21
CA HIS A 81 -0.96 5.13 -12.56
C HIS A 81 -2.33 5.80 -12.70
N LEU A 82 -2.36 7.11 -13.00
CA LEU A 82 -3.23 7.52 -14.09
C LEU A 82 -2.89 6.52 -15.18
N SER A 83 -3.81 5.61 -15.48
CA SER A 83 -3.59 4.63 -16.54
C SER A 83 -2.99 5.39 -17.71
N LEU A 84 -1.73 5.11 -18.06
CA LEU A 84 -1.09 5.71 -19.22
C LEU A 84 -1.98 5.45 -20.44
N ALA A 85 -2.64 4.28 -20.44
CA ALA A 85 -3.68 3.94 -21.37
C ALA A 85 -4.80 4.99 -21.44
N SER A 86 -5.26 5.58 -20.33
CA SER A 86 -6.26 6.66 -20.36
C SER A 86 -5.79 7.97 -20.99
N SER A 87 -4.47 8.20 -21.04
CA SER A 87 -3.88 9.37 -21.71
C SER A 87 -3.64 9.15 -23.21
N TYR A 88 -3.58 7.89 -23.68
CA TYR A 88 -3.27 7.55 -25.09
C TYR A 88 -4.40 6.81 -25.82
N LEU A 89 -5.35 6.22 -25.09
CA LEU A 89 -6.46 5.45 -25.62
C LEU A 89 -7.77 6.20 -25.43
N SER A 90 -8.66 6.08 -26.41
CA SER A 90 -10.00 6.65 -26.31
C SER A 90 -10.81 5.93 -25.23
N LYS A 91 -11.81 6.63 -24.68
CA LYS A 91 -12.75 6.05 -23.70
C LYS A 91 -13.42 4.77 -24.20
N GLN A 92 -13.66 4.68 -25.52
CA GLN A 92 -14.24 3.49 -26.13
C GLN A 92 -13.32 2.28 -25.95
N VAL A 93 -12.04 2.41 -26.30
CA VAL A 93 -11.06 1.31 -26.20
C VAL A 93 -10.89 0.86 -24.75
N LEU A 94 -10.86 1.79 -23.79
CA LEU A 94 -10.79 1.43 -22.37
C LEU A 94 -12.03 0.64 -21.90
N ASN A 95 -13.21 1.01 -22.39
CA ASN A 95 -14.45 0.31 -22.07
C ASN A 95 -14.47 -1.09 -22.70
N ASP A 96 -14.02 -1.21 -23.94
CA ASP A 96 -13.90 -2.50 -24.62
C ASP A 96 -12.92 -3.42 -23.88
N MET A 97 -11.78 -2.89 -23.41
CA MET A 97 -10.84 -3.64 -22.58
C MET A 97 -11.46 -4.11 -21.26
N HIS A 98 -12.25 -3.25 -20.60
CA HIS A 98 -12.96 -3.63 -19.38
C HIS A 98 -14.00 -4.74 -19.64
N GLN A 99 -14.74 -4.65 -20.75
CA GLN A 99 -15.71 -5.67 -21.15
C GLN A 99 -15.04 -7.01 -21.48
N LEU A 100 -13.89 -6.97 -22.16
CA LEU A 100 -13.10 -8.16 -22.45
C LEU A 100 -12.64 -8.85 -21.17
N SER A 101 -12.08 -8.10 -20.22
CA SER A 101 -11.68 -8.65 -18.91
C SER A 101 -12.85 -9.29 -18.18
N ALA A 102 -13.99 -8.61 -18.11
CA ALA A 102 -15.20 -9.15 -17.47
C ALA A 102 -15.69 -10.44 -18.15
N SER A 103 -15.61 -10.52 -19.49
CA SER A 103 -15.99 -11.72 -20.24
C SER A 103 -15.04 -12.90 -19.97
N ILE A 104 -13.73 -12.63 -19.87
CA ILE A 104 -12.73 -13.64 -19.53
C ILE A 104 -12.99 -14.17 -18.12
N ASP A 105 -13.22 -13.30 -17.15
CA ASP A 105 -13.53 -13.68 -15.77
C ASP A 105 -14.81 -14.51 -15.69
N GLU A 106 -15.85 -14.14 -16.44
CA GLU A 106 -17.09 -14.90 -16.52
C GLU A 106 -16.87 -16.30 -17.11
N GLN A 107 -16.07 -16.41 -18.17
CA GLN A 107 -15.72 -17.69 -18.78
C GLN A 107 -14.90 -18.58 -17.85
N LEU A 108 -13.95 -18.01 -17.11
CA LEU A 108 -13.16 -18.73 -16.11
C LEU A 108 -14.06 -19.23 -14.97
N ARG A 109 -15.00 -18.40 -14.48
CA ARG A 109 -15.97 -18.82 -13.46
C ARG A 109 -16.87 -19.94 -13.95
N LYS A 110 -17.40 -19.83 -15.17
CA LYS A 110 -18.22 -20.89 -15.79
C LYS A 110 -17.43 -22.19 -15.94
N LYS A 111 -16.17 -22.11 -16.35
CA LYS A 111 -15.29 -23.27 -16.51
C LYS A 111 -14.98 -23.96 -15.17
N CYS A 112 -14.73 -23.19 -14.10
CA CYS A 112 -14.56 -23.72 -12.75
C CYS A 112 -15.84 -24.37 -12.19
N LEU A 113 -17.04 -23.91 -12.58
CA LEU A 113 -18.32 -24.50 -12.16
C LEU A 113 -18.65 -25.82 -12.90
N THR A 114 -18.16 -26.00 -14.13
CA THR A 114 -18.37 -27.25 -14.90
C THR A 114 -17.47 -28.40 -14.46
N GLU A 115 -16.42 -28.17 -13.67
CA GLU A 115 -15.57 -29.24 -13.13
C GLU A 115 -16.05 -29.80 -11.78
N VAL A 116 -17.19 -29.33 -11.25
CA VAL A 116 -17.70 -29.77 -9.93
C VAL A 116 -19.19 -30.13 -9.98
N VAL A 117 -19.55 -31.36 -10.43
CA VAL A 117 -20.71 -32.13 -9.91
C VAL A 117 -20.55 -33.65 -10.24
N PRO A 118 -21.27 -34.59 -9.60
CA PRO A 118 -20.88 -35.37 -8.41
C PRO A 118 -20.79 -36.90 -8.68
N SER A 119 -20.07 -37.67 -7.87
CA SER A 119 -20.25 -39.13 -7.81
C SER A 119 -20.96 -39.53 -6.52
N GLU A 120 -22.27 -39.29 -6.44
CA GLU A 120 -23.13 -40.09 -5.55
C GLU A 120 -23.61 -41.32 -6.32
N GLY A 121 -23.08 -42.47 -5.93
CA GLY A 121 -23.60 -43.78 -6.29
C GLY A 121 -23.86 -44.56 -5.01
N VAL A 122 -25.04 -44.35 -4.43
CA VAL A 122 -25.64 -45.24 -3.43
C VAL A 122 -25.73 -46.64 -4.01
N ASN A 123 -25.23 -47.66 -3.30
CA ASN A 123 -25.98 -48.91 -3.24
C ASN A 123 -25.79 -49.61 -1.88
N ARG A 124 -26.90 -49.69 -1.15
CA ARG A 124 -27.13 -50.64 -0.07
C ARG A 124 -27.57 -51.96 -0.71
N SER A 125 -26.93 -53.07 -0.36
CA SER A 125 -27.53 -54.41 -0.24
C SER A 125 -26.57 -55.29 0.54
#